data_AF-A0A952BBJ2-F1
#
_entry.id   AF-A0A952BBJ2-F1
#
_cell.length_a   1.000
_cell.length_b   1.000
_cell.length_c   1.000
_cell.angle_alpha   90.00
_cell.angle_beta   90.00
_cell.angle_gamma   90.00
#
_symmetry.space_group_name_H-M   'P 1'
#
loop_
_entity.id
_entity.type
_entity.pdbx_description
1 polymer ?
#
loop_
_entity_poly.entity_id
_entity_poly.type
_entity_poly.pdbx_seq_one_letter_code
_entity_poly.pdbx_strand_id
1 'polypeptide(L)'
;MSQATNYEQETLDPQNPTGPKIKVVIAHALYLKIYKYNPVKYENIRLVKEVLENPERIFGGIRAHNEGGWCYAGRPSKLYISGGQVIDFPSDKVFAVYVNPRFRIFDWCLEYVDDSDNLNPKNWTERYRSLLWPKSIS
;
A
#
# COMPACT_ATOMS: atom_id res chain seq x y z
N MET A 1 -16.67 27.71 0.06
CA MET A 1 -15.44 26.89 0.13
C MET A 1 -15.86 25.44 0.02
N SER A 2 -15.53 24.71 -1.05
CA SER A 2 -15.87 23.28 -1.10
C SER A 2 -15.08 22.56 -0.01
N GLN A 3 -15.75 21.78 0.84
CA GLN A 3 -15.05 20.95 1.81
C GLN A 3 -14.11 20.02 1.06
N ALA A 4 -12.82 20.08 1.40
CA ALA A 4 -11.83 19.13 0.91
C ALA A 4 -12.28 17.72 1.32
N THR A 5 -12.64 16.90 0.34
CA THR A 5 -13.20 15.57 0.59
C THR A 5 -12.06 14.57 0.63
N ASN A 6 -11.90 13.87 1.75
CA ASN A 6 -10.98 12.75 1.83
C ASN A 6 -11.51 11.58 1.01
N TYR A 7 -10.61 10.76 0.49
CA TYR A 7 -11.00 9.51 -0.16
C TYR A 7 -10.91 8.37 0.84
N GLU A 8 -11.87 7.46 0.79
CA GLU A 8 -11.93 6.28 1.66
C GLU A 8 -11.84 5.02 0.79
N GLN A 9 -11.15 4.00 1.30
CA GLN A 9 -11.05 2.69 0.68
C GLN A 9 -11.24 1.62 1.75
N GLU A 10 -12.03 0.60 1.46
CA GLU A 10 -12.18 -0.56 2.35
C GLU A 10 -11.05 -1.56 2.17
N THR A 11 -10.58 -2.15 3.27
CA THR A 11 -9.51 -3.15 3.31
C THR A 11 -9.68 -4.11 4.50
N LEU A 12 -8.83 -5.14 4.59
CA LEU A 12 -8.80 -6.05 5.74
C LEU A 12 -8.29 -5.32 6.99
N ASP A 13 -8.91 -5.59 8.14
CA ASP A 13 -8.37 -5.10 9.42
C ASP A 13 -7.05 -5.82 9.72
N PRO A 14 -5.92 -5.11 9.87
CA PRO A 14 -4.64 -5.75 10.11
C PRO A 14 -4.57 -6.44 11.49
N GLN A 15 -5.49 -6.10 12.41
CA GLN A 15 -5.63 -6.73 13.72
C GLN A 15 -6.62 -7.90 13.71
N ASN A 16 -7.52 -7.95 12.73
CA ASN A 16 -8.47 -9.04 12.52
C ASN A 16 -8.72 -9.28 11.02
N PRO A 17 -7.76 -9.85 10.27
CA PRO A 17 -7.85 -9.91 8.81
C PRO A 17 -9.00 -10.78 8.27
N THR A 18 -9.55 -11.65 9.11
CA THR A 18 -10.71 -12.50 8.80
C THR A 18 -12.04 -11.87 9.20
N GLY A 19 -12.01 -10.70 9.85
CA GLY A 19 -13.18 -9.98 10.34
C GLY A 19 -13.81 -9.04 9.31
N PRO A 20 -14.69 -8.13 9.77
CA PRO A 20 -15.22 -7.07 8.93
C PRO A 20 -14.13 -6.19 8.34
N LYS A 21 -14.34 -5.71 7.11
CA LYS A 21 -13.45 -4.73 6.49
C LYS A 21 -13.50 -3.40 7.25
N ILE A 22 -12.37 -2.70 7.24
CA ILE A 22 -12.22 -1.35 7.79
C ILE A 22 -12.00 -0.34 6.68
N LYS A 23 -12.21 0.94 6.99
CA LYS A 23 -11.90 2.04 6.08
C LYS A 23 -10.53 2.61 6.36
N VAL A 24 -9.72 2.75 5.30
CA VAL A 24 -8.50 3.55 5.31
C VAL A 24 -8.70 4.83 4.50
N VAL A 25 -8.05 5.90 4.95
CA VAL A 25 -8.27 7.26 4.44
C VAL A 25 -7.06 7.75 3.66
N ILE A 26 -7.30 8.19 2.43
CA ILE A 26 -6.35 9.01 1.67
C ILE A 26 -6.71 10.47 1.92
N ALA A 27 -5.86 11.16 2.68
CA ALA A 27 -6.09 12.56 2.99
C ALA A 27 -6.03 13.39 1.71
N HIS A 28 -7.00 14.29 1.52
CA HIS A 28 -7.05 15.18 0.34
C HIS A 28 -5.75 15.99 0.18
N ALA A 29 -5.14 16.42 1.29
CA ALA A 29 -3.87 17.14 1.28
C ALA A 29 -2.71 16.29 0.73
N LEU A 30 -2.68 14.99 1.04
CA LEU A 30 -1.67 14.07 0.50
C LEU A 30 -1.86 13.89 -1.01
N TYR A 31 -3.11 13.71 -1.43
CA TYR A 31 -3.49 13.59 -2.84
C TYR A 31 -3.01 14.80 -3.66
N LEU A 32 -3.34 16.01 -3.22
CA LEU A 32 -2.91 17.25 -3.90
C LEU A 32 -1.38 17.42 -3.92
N LYS A 33 -0.71 17.09 -2.81
CA LYS A 33 0.76 17.16 -2.73
C LYS A 33 1.40 16.23 -3.77
N ILE A 34 0.91 14.99 -3.87
CA ILE A 34 1.47 14.01 -4.80
C ILE A 34 1.15 14.39 -6.24
N TYR A 35 -0.06 14.85 -6.54
CA TYR A 35 -0.40 15.39 -7.86
C TYR A 35 0.57 16.49 -8.31
N LYS A 36 0.88 17.44 -7.42
CA LYS A 36 1.74 18.58 -7.73
C LYS A 36 3.22 18.20 -7.94
N TYR A 37 3.75 17.29 -7.13
CA TYR A 37 5.20 17.05 -7.06
C TYR A 37 5.66 15.69 -7.57
N ASN A 38 4.75 14.72 -7.76
CA ASN A 38 5.10 13.38 -8.20
C ASN A 38 3.99 12.78 -9.07
N PRO A 39 3.89 13.19 -10.35
CA PRO A 39 2.80 12.80 -11.25
C PRO A 39 2.75 11.29 -11.52
N VAL A 40 3.88 10.58 -11.52
CA VAL A 40 3.90 9.13 -11.69
C VAL A 40 3.34 8.42 -10.44
N LYS A 41 3.76 8.86 -9.24
CA LYS A 41 3.22 8.33 -7.99
C LYS A 41 1.73 8.65 -7.83
N TYR A 42 1.30 9.79 -8.37
CA TYR A 42 -0.11 10.16 -8.46
C TYR A 42 -0.91 9.16 -9.28
N GLU A 43 -0.47 8.80 -10.50
CA GLU A 43 -1.14 7.78 -11.31
C GLU A 43 -1.22 6.43 -10.58
N ASN A 44 -0.17 6.09 -9.83
CA ASN A 44 -0.11 4.87 -9.03
C ASN A 44 -1.04 4.84 -7.81
N ILE A 45 -1.85 5.88 -7.57
CA ILE A 45 -2.94 5.81 -6.58
C ILE A 45 -3.99 4.74 -6.97
N ARG A 46 -4.09 4.40 -8.25
CA ARG A 46 -4.95 3.29 -8.73
C ARG A 46 -4.52 1.96 -8.10
N LEU A 47 -3.21 1.74 -7.97
CA LEU A 47 -2.65 0.54 -7.35
C LEU A 47 -2.90 0.50 -5.85
N VAL A 48 -2.96 1.66 -5.19
CA VAL A 48 -3.32 1.76 -3.77
C VAL A 48 -4.69 1.12 -3.53
N LYS A 49 -5.67 1.42 -4.39
CA LYS A 49 -7.00 0.79 -4.33
C LYS A 49 -6.90 -0.73 -4.53
N GLU A 50 -6.24 -1.18 -5.59
CA GLU A 50 -6.11 -2.63 -5.90
C GLU A 50 -5.49 -3.42 -4.74
N VAL A 51 -4.39 -2.92 -4.17
CA VAL A 51 -3.70 -3.57 -3.03
C VAL A 51 -4.56 -3.57 -1.78
N LEU A 52 -5.29 -2.49 -1.49
CA LEU A 52 -6.14 -2.43 -0.31
C LEU A 52 -7.39 -3.31 -0.44
N GLU A 53 -7.95 -3.47 -1.63
CA GLU A 53 -9.11 -4.34 -1.84
C GLU A 53 -8.77 -5.81 -1.62
N ASN A 54 -7.56 -6.22 -2.04
CA ASN A 54 -7.10 -7.61 -2.03
C ASN A 54 -5.62 -7.74 -1.63
N PRO A 55 -5.24 -7.39 -0.39
CA PRO A 55 -3.85 -7.44 0.03
C PRO A 55 -3.34 -8.90 0.03
N GLU A 56 -2.13 -9.09 -0.50
CA GLU A 56 -1.46 -10.40 -0.50
C GLU A 56 -0.65 -10.59 0.79
N ARG A 57 -0.12 -9.48 1.32
CA ARG A 57 0.60 -9.43 2.59
C ARG A 57 0.14 -8.22 3.41
N ILE A 58 0.08 -8.40 4.73
CA ILE A 58 -0.03 -7.29 5.68
C ILE A 58 1.07 -7.43 6.72
N PHE A 59 1.88 -6.40 6.87
CA PHE A 59 2.95 -6.34 7.86
C PHE A 59 2.62 -5.34 8.96
N GLY A 60 2.98 -5.68 10.20
CA GLY A 60 2.87 -4.81 11.37
C GLY A 60 4.20 -4.20 11.76
N GLY A 61 4.15 -2.96 12.25
CA GLY A 61 5.30 -2.25 12.80
C GLY A 61 6.28 -1.80 11.72
N ILE A 62 6.13 -0.57 11.23
CA ILE A 62 7.01 0.02 10.23
C ILE A 62 8.23 0.60 10.96
N ARG A 63 9.40 -0.06 10.96
CA ARG A 63 10.54 0.39 11.80
C ARG A 63 11.10 1.76 11.43
N ALA A 64 10.89 2.22 10.19
CA ALA A 64 11.21 3.59 9.79
C ALA A 64 10.37 4.65 10.55
N HIS A 65 9.29 4.23 11.23
CA HIS A 65 8.40 5.07 12.02
C HIS A 65 8.13 4.41 13.39
N ASN A 66 8.76 4.92 14.45
CA ASN A 66 8.66 4.38 15.82
C ASN A 66 7.24 4.31 16.41
N GLU A 67 6.22 4.86 15.74
CA GLU A 67 4.85 4.98 16.23
C GLU A 67 3.93 3.79 15.83
N GLY A 68 4.43 2.80 15.09
CA GLY A 68 3.66 1.63 14.65
C GLY A 68 3.13 1.76 13.22
N GLY A 69 1.91 1.29 12.97
CA GLY A 69 1.29 1.26 11.65
C GLY A 69 1.52 -0.04 10.88
N TRP A 70 1.03 -0.05 9.64
CA TRP A 70 0.91 -1.25 8.81
C TRP A 70 1.33 -1.01 7.36
N CYS A 71 1.91 -2.03 6.76
CA CYS A 71 2.19 -2.07 5.34
C CYS A 71 1.31 -3.13 4.69
N TYR A 72 0.45 -2.71 3.77
CA TYR A 72 -0.29 -3.60 2.89
C TYR A 72 0.54 -3.77 1.63
N ALA A 73 0.83 -5.00 1.24
CA ALA A 73 1.58 -5.27 0.02
C ALA A 73 0.81 -6.23 -0.89
N GLY A 74 1.01 -6.03 -2.18
CA GLY A 74 0.50 -6.91 -3.22
C GLY A 74 1.10 -6.61 -4.57
N ARG A 75 0.71 -7.42 -5.55
CA ARG A 75 1.14 -7.33 -6.94
C ARG A 75 -0.05 -7.02 -7.83
N PRO A 76 -0.35 -5.73 -8.06
CA PRO A 76 -1.33 -5.30 -9.05
C PRO A 76 -1.05 -5.90 -10.42
N SER A 77 -2.05 -5.90 -11.30
CA SER A 77 -1.87 -6.43 -12.66
C SER A 77 -1.08 -5.48 -13.57
N LYS A 78 -1.14 -4.17 -13.29
CA LYS A 78 -0.59 -3.11 -14.12
C LYS A 78 0.17 -2.07 -13.31
N LEU A 79 1.09 -1.38 -13.97
CA LEU A 79 1.79 -0.21 -13.46
C LEU A 79 1.52 0.99 -14.39
N TYR A 80 1.18 2.13 -13.80
CA TYR A 80 0.94 3.37 -14.53
C TYR A 80 2.20 4.22 -14.49
N ILE A 81 2.72 4.59 -15.65
CA ILE A 81 3.93 5.39 -15.79
C ILE A 81 3.58 6.73 -16.46
N SER A 82 4.58 7.62 -16.60
CA SER A 82 4.36 8.97 -17.10
C SER A 82 3.79 8.97 -18.53
N GLY A 83 2.98 10.00 -18.85
CA GLY A 83 2.36 10.14 -20.17
C GLY A 83 1.19 9.20 -20.44
N GLY A 84 0.57 8.64 -19.39
CA GLY A 84 -0.60 7.76 -19.52
C GLY A 84 -0.28 6.35 -20.03
N GLN A 85 1.00 5.99 -20.13
CA GLN A 85 1.41 4.65 -20.48
C GLN A 85 1.12 3.67 -19.33
N VAL A 86 0.74 2.46 -19.70
CA VAL A 86 0.42 1.37 -18.76
C VAL A 86 1.22 0.15 -19.20
N ILE A 87 1.97 -0.43 -18.26
CA ILE A 87 2.76 -1.64 -18.50
C ILE A 87 2.32 -2.75 -17.55
N ASP A 88 2.75 -3.99 -17.82
CA ASP A 88 2.58 -5.08 -16.87
C ASP A 88 3.34 -4.79 -15.59
N PHE A 89 2.77 -5.19 -14.45
CA PHE A 89 3.44 -4.98 -13.18
C PHE A 89 4.75 -5.79 -13.11
N PRO A 90 5.90 -5.17 -12.80
CA PRO A 90 7.19 -5.85 -12.88
C PRO A 90 7.25 -7.08 -11.96
N SER A 91 7.83 -8.17 -12.46
CA SER A 91 7.83 -9.45 -11.75
C SER A 91 8.72 -9.48 -10.51
N ASP A 92 9.71 -8.58 -10.45
CA ASP A 92 10.69 -8.37 -9.38
C ASP A 92 10.25 -7.31 -8.35
N LYS A 93 8.98 -6.88 -8.42
CA LYS A 93 8.43 -5.84 -7.55
C LYS A 93 7.21 -6.31 -6.77
N VAL A 94 6.96 -5.61 -5.66
CA VAL A 94 5.68 -5.55 -4.95
C VAL A 94 5.31 -4.08 -4.76
N PHE A 95 4.01 -3.79 -4.67
CA PHE A 95 3.51 -2.46 -4.35
C PHE A 95 3.15 -2.40 -2.87
N ALA A 96 3.78 -1.48 -2.15
CA ALA A 96 3.59 -1.28 -0.72
C ALA A 96 2.76 -0.02 -0.44
N VAL A 97 1.74 -0.16 0.41
CA VAL A 97 0.88 0.93 0.90
C VAL A 97 1.04 1.04 2.40
N TYR A 98 1.47 2.21 2.88
CA TYR A 98 1.76 2.44 4.28
C TYR A 98 0.65 3.23 4.96
N VAL A 99 0.15 2.65 6.06
CA VAL A 99 -1.00 3.13 6.81
C VAL A 99 -0.59 3.36 8.26
N ASN A 100 -0.93 4.52 8.81
CA ASN A 100 -0.63 4.85 10.20
C ASN A 100 -1.68 4.26 11.19
N PRO A 101 -1.45 4.31 12.50
CA PRO A 101 -2.39 3.80 13.51
C PRO A 101 -3.80 4.42 13.50
N ARG A 102 -3.99 5.54 12.80
CA ARG A 102 -5.31 6.20 12.60
C ARG A 102 -5.97 5.81 11.28
N PHE A 103 -5.51 4.72 10.65
CA PHE A 103 -5.96 4.23 9.36
C PHE A 103 -5.86 5.26 8.24
N ARG A 104 -4.84 6.12 8.28
CA ARG A 104 -4.56 7.06 7.19
C ARG A 104 -3.35 6.62 6.40
N ILE A 105 -3.50 6.62 5.08
CA ILE A 105 -2.38 6.42 4.16
C ILE A 105 -1.46 7.62 4.29
N PHE A 106 -0.18 7.34 4.49
CA PHE A 106 0.85 8.38 4.51
C PHE A 106 1.89 8.20 3.40
N ASP A 107 2.04 6.99 2.85
CA ASP A 107 2.92 6.76 1.70
C ASP A 107 2.57 5.49 0.90
N TRP A 108 3.10 5.40 -0.31
CA TRP A 108 3.12 4.17 -1.13
C TRP A 108 4.30 4.15 -2.11
N CYS A 109 4.80 2.97 -2.44
CA CYS A 109 5.92 2.81 -3.37
C CYS A 109 5.98 1.42 -3.99
N LEU A 110 6.78 1.32 -5.06
CA LEU A 110 7.25 0.03 -5.56
C LEU A 110 8.50 -0.38 -4.78
N GLU A 111 8.51 -1.60 -4.31
CA GLU A 111 9.61 -2.22 -3.58
C GLU A 111 10.14 -3.40 -4.39
N TYR A 112 11.44 -3.68 -4.31
CA TYR A 112 11.94 -4.97 -4.79
C TYR A 112 11.38 -6.10 -3.94
N VAL A 113 11.19 -7.27 -4.55
CA VAL A 113 10.81 -8.47 -3.82
C VAL A 113 11.96 -9.02 -3.00
N ASP A 114 11.62 -9.76 -1.95
CA ASP A 114 12.56 -10.58 -1.20
C ASP A 114 12.92 -11.86 -1.98
N ASP A 115 14.16 -12.32 -1.83
CA ASP A 115 14.65 -13.50 -2.55
C ASP A 115 13.96 -14.80 -2.09
N SER A 116 13.43 -14.82 -0.86
CA SER A 116 12.78 -16.01 -0.27
C SER A 116 11.28 -16.11 -0.56
N ASP A 117 10.60 -14.99 -0.80
CA ASP A 117 9.17 -14.92 -1.08
C ASP A 117 8.87 -13.66 -1.91
N ASN A 118 8.42 -13.87 -3.15
CA ASN A 118 8.20 -12.82 -4.13
C ASN A 118 6.97 -11.94 -3.85
N LEU A 119 6.25 -12.19 -2.75
CA LEU A 119 5.16 -11.35 -2.25
C LEU A 119 5.61 -10.41 -1.12
N ASN A 120 6.82 -10.61 -0.59
CA ASN A 120 7.36 -9.78 0.48
C ASN A 120 8.27 -8.69 -0.10
N PRO A 121 8.25 -7.47 0.46
CA PRO A 121 9.28 -6.47 0.16
C PRO A 121 10.67 -6.97 0.58
N LYS A 122 11.70 -6.57 -0.14
CA LYS A 122 13.09 -6.91 0.19
C LYS A 122 13.44 -6.50 1.63
N ASN A 123 14.11 -7.41 2.36
CA ASN A 123 14.51 -7.25 3.76
C ASN A 123 13.33 -7.01 4.71
N TRP A 124 12.15 -7.57 4.41
CA TRP A 124 10.94 -7.33 5.19
C TRP A 124 11.10 -7.68 6.68
N THR A 125 11.91 -8.69 7.03
CA THR A 125 12.19 -9.12 8.42
C THR A 125 12.92 -8.05 9.24
N GLU A 126 13.73 -7.23 8.59
CA GLU A 126 14.45 -6.11 9.20
C GLU A 126 13.58 -4.85 9.24
N ARG A 127 12.74 -4.65 8.23
CA ARG A 127 11.94 -3.44 8.02
C ARG A 127 10.65 -3.42 8.82
N TYR A 128 10.06 -4.60 9.01
CA TYR A 128 8.79 -4.76 9.71
C TYR A 128 8.98 -5.50 11.04
N ARG A 129 8.02 -5.39 11.94
CA ARG A 129 8.02 -6.15 13.20
C ARG A 129 7.51 -7.57 12.98
N SER A 130 6.46 -7.74 12.19
CA SER A 130 5.84 -9.05 11.95
C SER A 130 5.05 -9.09 10.65
N LEU A 131 4.91 -10.30 10.08
CA LEU A 131 3.92 -10.61 9.06
C LEU A 131 2.60 -10.99 9.75
N LEU A 132 1.54 -10.23 9.50
CA LEU A 132 0.22 -10.38 10.14
C LEU A 132 -0.76 -11.17 9.28
N TRP A 133 -0.63 -11.06 7.96
CA TRP A 133 -1.49 -11.75 7.01
C TRP A 133 -0.67 -12.27 5.83
N PRO A 134 -0.49 -13.58 5.70
CA PRO A 134 -0.09 -14.22 4.46
C PRO A 134 -1.33 -14.70 3.71
N LYS A 135 -1.69 -14.05 2.60
CA LYS A 135 -2.68 -14.65 1.69
C LYS A 135 -2.08 -15.94 1.13
N SER A 136 -2.69 -17.08 1.44
CA SER A 136 -2.34 -18.36 0.81
C SER A 136 -2.63 -18.27 -0.68
N ILE A 137 -1.65 -18.65 -1.50
CA ILE A 137 -1.87 -18.83 -2.93
C ILE A 137 -2.61 -20.17 -3.06
N SER A 138 -3.90 -20.12 -3.37
CA SER A 138 -4.72 -21.28 -3.71
C SER A 138 -4.41 -21.78 -5.11
#